data_AF-A0A916TFZ3-F1
#
_entry.id   AF-A0A916TFZ3-F1
#
_cell.length_a   1.000
_cell.length_b   1.000
_cell.length_c   1.000
_cell.angle_alpha   90.00
_cell.angle_beta   90.00
_cell.angle_gamma   90.00
#
_symmetry.space_group_name_H-M   'P 1'
#
loop_
_entity.id
_entity.type
_entity.pdbx_description
1 polymer ?
#
loop_
_entity_poly.entity_id
_entity_poly.type
_entity_poly.pdbx_seq_one_letter_code
_entity_poly.pdbx_strand_id
1 'polypeptide(L)'
;MAKIITTSCEWCGDIELAAGTAQLDIPVRARNDPTMRFTCPRCNRTGSQRVPERVVMLLLRAGVQVAVGPEQGSDSLHRHG
;
A
#
# COMPACT_ATOMS: atom_id res chain seq x y z
N MET A 1 20.61 -2.78 -7.32
CA MET A 1 20.37 -3.63 -6.13
C MET A 1 18.94 -3.37 -5.64
N ALA A 2 18.13 -4.41 -5.50
CA ALA A 2 16.78 -4.25 -4.95
C ALA A 2 16.87 -3.94 -3.45
N LYS A 3 16.17 -2.91 -2.97
CA LYS A 3 16.12 -2.62 -1.53
C LYS A 3 15.13 -3.56 -0.87
N ILE A 4 15.47 -4.04 0.32
CA ILE A 4 14.61 -4.89 1.14
C ILE A 4 13.92 -4.04 2.20
N ILE A 5 12.65 -4.32 2.46
CA ILE A 5 11.89 -3.77 3.58
C ILE A 5 11.33 -4.91 4.43
N THR A 6 11.14 -4.65 5.72
CA THR A 6 10.51 -5.58 6.67
C THR A 6 9.06 -5.16 6.90
N THR A 7 8.14 -6.11 6.87
CA THR A 7 6.72 -5.94 7.19
C THR A 7 6.18 -7.21 7.84
N SER A 8 4.93 -7.19 8.30
CA SER A 8 4.33 -8.33 8.98
C SER A 8 3.17 -8.88 8.15
N CYS A 9 3.22 -10.18 7.88
CA CYS A 9 2.14 -10.96 7.30
C CYS A 9 1.26 -11.53 8.42
N GLU A 10 -0.05 -11.39 8.30
CA GLU A 10 -1.02 -11.84 9.32
C GLU A 10 -0.94 -13.36 9.59
N TRP A 11 -0.46 -14.15 8.62
CA TRP A 11 -0.32 -15.60 8.74
C TRP A 11 1.11 -16.09 9.01
N CYS A 12 2.13 -15.30 8.68
CA CYS A 12 3.52 -15.75 8.73
C CYS A 12 4.39 -14.97 9.72
N GLY A 13 3.85 -13.91 10.34
CA GLY A 13 4.60 -12.96 11.13
C GLY A 13 5.50 -12.09 10.27
N ASP A 14 6.65 -11.71 10.81
CA ASP A 14 7.58 -10.82 10.14
C ASP A 14 8.21 -11.48 8.90
N ILE A 15 8.25 -10.71 7.83
CA ILE A 15 8.76 -11.09 6.52
C ILE A 15 9.62 -9.97 5.94
N GLU A 16 10.56 -10.38 5.10
CA GLU A 16 11.34 -9.49 4.24
C GLU A 16 10.79 -9.53 2.83
N LEU A 17 10.68 -8.38 2.18
CA LEU A 17 10.27 -8.27 0.79
C LEU A 17 11.13 -7.27 0.04
N ALA A 18 11.25 -7.49 -1.27
CA ALA A 18 11.79 -6.48 -2.16
C ALA A 18 10.83 -5.30 -2.23
N ALA A 19 11.31 -4.09 -1.96
CA ALA A 19 10.49 -2.88 -1.93
C ALA A 19 9.69 -2.69 -3.23
N GLY A 20 10.31 -3.01 -4.37
CA GLY A 20 9.68 -2.91 -5.69
C GLY A 20 8.50 -3.84 -5.93
N THR A 21 8.24 -4.83 -5.06
CA THR A 21 7.07 -5.72 -5.16
C THR A 21 5.90 -5.27 -4.27
N ALA A 22 6.10 -4.24 -3.44
CA ALA A 22 5.03 -3.61 -2.68
C ALA A 22 4.45 -2.43 -3.43
N GLN A 23 3.17 -2.17 -3.16
CA GLN A 23 2.42 -1.03 -3.68
C GLN A 23 1.91 -0.19 -2.52
N LEU A 24 2.01 1.13 -2.65
CA LEU A 24 1.50 2.10 -1.71
C LEU A 24 0.28 2.79 -2.32
N ASP A 25 -0.87 2.61 -1.69
CA ASP A 25 -2.11 3.32 -1.98
C ASP A 25 -2.13 4.59 -1.13
N ILE A 26 -2.01 5.76 -1.78
CA ILE A 26 -2.10 7.07 -1.13
C ILE A 26 -3.49 7.65 -1.43
N PRO A 27 -4.36 7.83 -0.41
CA PRO A 27 -5.68 8.40 -0.63
C PRO A 27 -5.58 9.88 -1.01
N VAL A 28 -6.36 10.30 -2.01
CA VAL A 28 -6.41 11.69 -2.49
C VAL A 28 -6.89 12.66 -1.40
N ARG A 29 -7.72 12.17 -0.47
CA ARG A 29 -8.19 12.95 0.68
C ARG A 29 -7.38 12.59 1.92
N ALA A 30 -6.75 13.60 2.53
CA ALA A 30 -5.87 13.50 3.70
C ALA A 30 -6.50 12.95 5.00
N ARG A 31 -7.76 12.48 4.98
CA ARG A 31 -8.40 11.89 6.17
C ARG A 31 -8.04 10.42 6.39
N ASN A 32 -7.48 9.75 5.38
CA ASN A 32 -7.13 8.33 5.48
C ASN A 32 -5.61 8.16 5.45
N ASP A 33 -5.11 7.26 6.29
CA ASP A 33 -3.70 6.87 6.24
C ASP A 33 -3.41 6.10 4.94
N PRO A 34 -2.26 6.34 4.30
CA PRO A 34 -1.74 5.52 3.23
C PRO A 34 -1.71 4.04 3.61
N THR A 35 -1.95 3.15 2.64
CA THR A 35 -1.93 1.69 2.86
C THR A 35 -0.90 1.06 1.95
N MET A 36 -0.01 0.24 2.51
CA MET A 36 0.91 -0.58 1.74
C MET A 36 0.31 -1.97 1.52
N ARG A 37 0.25 -2.42 0.28
CA ARG A 37 -0.13 -3.76 -0.14
C ARG A 37 1.08 -4.53 -0.63
N PHE A 38 1.12 -5.82 -0.35
CA PHE A 38 2.20 -6.71 -0.76
C PHE A 38 1.70 -8.14 -0.91
N THR A 39 2.43 -8.96 -1.68
CA THR A 39 2.24 -10.41 -1.70
C THR A 39 3.28 -11.05 -0.78
N CYS A 40 2.83 -11.81 0.22
CA CYS A 40 3.73 -12.50 1.13
C CYS A 40 4.51 -13.59 0.38
N PRO A 41 5.86 -13.58 0.39
CA PRO A 41 6.66 -14.58 -0.34
C PRO A 41 6.62 -15.97 0.30
N ARG A 42 6.10 -16.11 1.53
CA ARG A 42 5.99 -17.40 2.22
C ARG A 42 4.68 -18.12 1.95
N CYS A 43 3.55 -17.40 1.93
CA CYS A 43 2.22 -17.99 1.79
C CYS A 43 1.46 -17.53 0.55
N ASN A 44 2.05 -16.64 -0.27
CA ASN A 44 1.47 -16.05 -1.48
C ASN A 44 0.13 -15.31 -1.27
N ARG A 45 -0.23 -15.01 -0.03
CA ARG A 45 -1.42 -14.21 0.30
C ARG A 45 -1.11 -12.72 0.15
N THR A 46 -2.13 -11.95 -0.21
CA THR A 46 -2.04 -10.50 -0.21
C THR A 46 -2.20 -9.98 1.21
N GLY A 47 -1.22 -9.20 1.66
CA GLY A 47 -1.25 -8.45 2.90
C GLY A 47 -1.49 -6.97 2.66
N SER A 48 -2.02 -6.28 3.67
CA SER A 48 -2.17 -4.83 3.66
C SER A 48 -1.87 -4.25 5.03
N GLN A 49 -1.12 -3.15 5.09
CA GLN A 49 -0.77 -2.49 6.33
C GLN A 49 -0.96 -0.97 6.20
N ARG A 50 -1.57 -0.35 7.21
CA ARG A 50 -1.63 1.12 7.29
C ARG A 50 -0.22 1.66 7.56
N VAL A 51 0.16 2.67 6.80
CA VAL A 51 1.45 3.31 6.87
C VAL A 51 1.25 4.77 7.30
N PRO A 52 1.87 5.19 8.41
CA PRO A 52 1.85 6.60 8.80
C PRO A 52 2.45 7.48 7.71
N GLU A 53 1.89 8.66 7.50
CA GLU A 53 2.36 9.60 6.47
C GLU A 53 3.88 9.87 6.55
N ARG A 54 4.43 9.98 7.77
CA ARG A 54 5.88 10.17 8.00
C ARG A 54 6.77 9.04 7.41
N VAL A 55 6.22 7.84 7.24
CA VAL A 55 6.95 6.66 6.74
C VAL A 55 6.84 6.54 5.22
N VAL A 56 5.85 7.18 4.59
CA VAL A 56 5.64 7.16 3.13
C VAL A 56 6.92 7.53 2.38
N MET A 57 7.56 8.63 2.75
CA MET A 57 8.78 9.09 2.08
C MET A 57 9.93 8.09 2.18
N LEU A 58 9.99 7.30 3.26
CA LEU A 58 10.98 6.23 3.40
C LEU A 58 10.69 5.07 2.45
N LEU A 59 9.43 4.66 2.34
CA LEU A 59 9.01 3.59 1.42
C LEU A 59 9.21 3.99 -0.05
N LEU A 60 8.90 5.23 -0.42
CA LEU A 60 9.15 5.76 -1.76
C LEU A 60 10.65 5.76 -2.09
N ARG A 61 11.50 6.21 -1.16
CA ARG A 61 12.96 6.13 -1.31
C ARG A 61 13.47 4.69 -1.36
N ALA A 62 12.78 3.76 -0.71
CA ALA A 62 13.08 2.34 -0.78
C ALA A 62 12.69 1.74 -2.15
N GLY A 63 11.87 2.42 -2.95
CA GLY A 63 11.42 1.95 -4.26
C GLY A 63 10.09 1.20 -4.21
N VAL A 64 9.30 1.37 -3.15
CA VAL A 64 7.90 0.94 -3.13
C VAL A 64 7.13 1.74 -4.18
N GLN A 65 6.34 1.05 -5.00
CA GLN A 65 5.62 1.66 -6.11
C GLN A 65 4.35 2.36 -5.58
N VAL A 66 3.97 3.50 -6.16
CA VAL A 66 2.69 4.14 -5.83
C VAL A 66 1.62 3.62 -6.76
N ALA A 67 0.54 3.12 -6.20
CA ALA A 67 -0.67 2.83 -6.94
C ALA A 67 -1.51 4.12 -7.00
N VAL A 68 -1.53 4.77 -8.16
CA VAL A 68 -2.45 5.90 -8.41
C VAL A 68 -3.77 5.29 -8.88
N GLY A 69 -4.67 5.00 -7.93
CA GLY A 69 -6.02 4.60 -8.28
C GLY A 69 -6.75 5.74 -8.99
N PRO A 70 -7.63 5.48 -9.97
CA PRO A 70 -8.57 6.50 -10.42
C PRO A 70 -9.31 6.98 -9.18
N GLU A 71 -9.37 8.29 -9.01
CA GLU A 71 -10.24 8.93 -8.03
C GLU A 71 -11.56 8.16 -7.95
N GLN A 72 -11.86 7.56 -6.80
CA GLN A 72 -13.23 7.19 -6.50
C GLN A 72 -13.98 8.50 -6.28
N GLY A 73 -14.25 9.19 -7.39
CA GLY A 73 -15.38 10.09 -7.52
C GLY A 73 -16.60 9.23 -7.28
N SER A 74 -17.00 9.14 -6.01
CA SER A 74 -18.39 8.90 -5.66
C SER A 74 -19.19 10.12 -6.11
N ASP A 75 -19.29 10.26 -7.43
CA ASP A 75 -20.32 11.02 -8.10
C ASP A 75 -21.60 10.18 -7.96
N SER A 76 -22.17 10.23 -6.75
CA SER A 76 -23.55 9.80 -6.52
C SER A 76 -24.48 10.83 -7.16
N LEU A 77 -24.45 10.94 -8.48
CA LEU A 77 -25.58 11.42 -9.25
C LEU A 77 -26.66 10.33 -9.17
N HIS A 78 -27.38 10.31 -8.05
CA HIS A 78 -28.75 9.79 -8.07
C HIS A 78 -29.59 10.75 -8.91
N ARG A 79 -29.52 10.52 -10.22
CA ARG A 79 -30.37 11.11 -11.24
C ARG A 79 -31.81 10.70 -10.94
N HIS A 80 -32.68 11.71 -10.89
CA HIS A 80 -34.12 11.63 -10.76
C HIS A 80 -34.79 10.58 -11.65
N GLY A 81 -35.82 9.96 -11.09
CA GLY A 81 -36.97 9.38 -11.77
C GLY A 81 -38.21 9.68 -10.93
#